data_AF-A0A935MB17-F1
#
_entry.id   AF-A0A935MB17-F1
#
_cell.length_a   1.000
_cell.length_b   1.000
_cell.length_c   1.000
_cell.angle_alpha   90.00
_cell.angle_beta   90.00
_cell.angle_gamma   90.00
#
_symmetry.space_group_name_H-M   'P 1'
#
loop_
_entity.id
_entity.type
_entity.pdbx_description
1 polymer ?
#
loop_
_entity_poly.entity_id
_entity_poly.type
_entity_poly.pdbx_seq_one_letter_code
_entity_poly.pdbx_strand_id
1 'polypeptide(L)'
;MILAVIFFFSKNREVVFPLAKYLIAFLLLEAFACIGMFSLVQGRDQPHYVLASYYGFEFAAAIGWTLALRWISQSFAWAKQIWAQAGLVVVLLSAQMFPLFQNAPYYFTYLNPIMTAIAGRPSPFFYGERMEQAAAYLAQKPDAKDQTALVYFGRSFSYYYPGETLLFKPILFDDKTQLIENLRESDYLVMYSGLEERLPLLKELTPEHVIELYGRTYVEIYRVADIPASFYK
;
A
#
# COMPACT_ATOMS: atom_id res chain seq x y z
N MET A 1 -2.76 18.32 -2.66
CA MET A 1 -4.04 18.60 -3.34
C MET A 1 -4.84 19.75 -2.71
N ILE A 2 -5.07 19.78 -1.39
CA ILE A 2 -5.93 20.80 -0.73
C ILE A 2 -5.60 22.24 -1.11
N LEU A 3 -4.31 22.61 -1.10
CA LEU A 3 -3.87 23.96 -1.50
C LEU A 3 -4.29 24.32 -2.93
N ALA A 4 -4.23 23.36 -3.86
CA ALA A 4 -4.66 23.59 -5.24
C ALA A 4 -6.17 23.89 -5.32
N VAL A 5 -6.99 23.19 -4.53
CA VAL A 5 -8.43 23.46 -4.43
C VAL A 5 -8.68 24.85 -3.85
N ILE A 6 -7.96 25.24 -2.79
CA ILE A 6 -8.07 26.59 -2.21
C ILE A 6 -7.74 27.66 -3.26
N PHE A 7 -6.61 27.51 -3.97
CA PHE A 7 -6.19 28.48 -4.99
C PHE A 7 -7.05 28.46 -6.26
N PHE A 8 -7.69 27.35 -6.58
CA PHE A 8 -8.64 27.26 -7.68
C PHE A 8 -9.79 28.28 -7.51
N PHE A 9 -10.31 28.42 -6.29
CA PHE A 9 -11.36 29.39 -5.96
C PHE A 9 -10.84 30.80 -5.61
N SER A 10 -9.52 30.98 -5.45
CA SER A 10 -8.95 32.30 -5.17
C SER A 10 -9.20 33.29 -6.31
N LYS A 11 -9.58 34.52 -5.96
CA LYS A 11 -9.74 35.65 -6.90
C LYS A 11 -8.43 36.42 -7.11
N ASN A 12 -7.38 36.12 -6.34
CA ASN A 12 -6.11 36.83 -6.42
C ASN A 12 -5.34 36.43 -7.70
N ARG A 13 -5.47 37.26 -8.75
CA ARG A 13 -4.83 37.04 -10.05
C ARG A 13 -3.32 37.28 -10.04
N GLU A 14 -2.79 37.98 -9.03
CA GLU A 14 -1.34 38.20 -8.88
C GLU A 14 -0.62 36.93 -8.40
N VAL A 15 -1.35 36.05 -7.71
CA VAL A 15 -0.87 34.74 -7.26
C VAL A 15 -1.25 33.67 -8.29
N VAL A 16 -2.53 33.62 -8.67
CA VAL A 16 -3.11 32.52 -9.46
C VAL A 16 -3.33 32.95 -10.91
N PHE A 17 -2.52 32.41 -11.81
CA PHE A 17 -2.65 32.66 -13.24
C PHE A 17 -3.74 31.74 -13.86
N PRO A 18 -4.43 32.18 -14.94
CA PRO A 18 -5.55 31.43 -15.52
C PRO A 18 -5.21 29.99 -15.91
N LEU A 19 -4.04 29.76 -16.52
CA LEU A 19 -3.59 28.43 -16.91
C LEU A 19 -3.50 27.45 -15.73
N ALA A 20 -3.10 27.93 -14.53
CA ALA A 20 -3.05 27.07 -13.35
C ALA A 20 -4.44 26.51 -13.00
N LYS A 21 -5.50 27.32 -13.13
CA LYS A 21 -6.87 26.88 -12.84
C LYS A 21 -7.33 25.81 -13.83
N TYR A 22 -7.06 26.01 -15.12
CA TYR A 22 -7.39 25.01 -16.15
C TYR A 22 -6.62 23.71 -15.94
N LEU A 23 -5.33 23.78 -15.61
CA LEU A 23 -4.51 22.61 -15.31
C LEU A 23 -5.03 21.87 -14.08
N ILE A 24 -5.31 22.58 -12.97
CA ILE A 24 -5.88 21.96 -11.77
C ILE A 24 -7.22 21.28 -12.11
N ALA A 25 -8.11 21.96 -12.83
CA ALA A 25 -9.39 21.36 -13.22
C ALA A 25 -9.22 20.11 -14.08
N PHE A 26 -8.33 20.17 -15.08
CA PHE A 26 -8.04 19.03 -15.95
C PHE A 26 -7.47 17.83 -15.17
N LEU A 27 -6.47 18.07 -14.31
CA LEU A 27 -5.82 17.02 -13.51
C LEU A 27 -6.80 16.38 -12.52
N LEU A 28 -7.65 17.19 -11.88
CA LEU A 28 -8.68 16.67 -10.98
C LEU A 28 -9.75 15.89 -11.77
N LEU A 29 -10.20 16.40 -12.91
CA LEU A 29 -11.17 15.72 -13.76
C LEU A 29 -10.64 14.36 -14.23
N GLU A 30 -9.40 14.31 -14.70
CA GLU A 30 -8.72 13.08 -15.12
C GLU A 30 -8.62 12.09 -13.96
N ALA A 31 -8.13 12.52 -12.79
CA ALA A 31 -8.01 11.66 -11.62
C ALA A 31 -9.37 11.07 -11.18
N PHE A 32 -10.41 11.90 -11.08
CA PHE A 32 -11.75 11.44 -10.72
C PHE A 32 -12.40 10.57 -11.80
N ALA A 33 -12.16 10.85 -13.09
CA ALA A 33 -12.64 10.01 -14.18
C ALA A 33 -11.98 8.61 -14.12
N CYS A 34 -10.67 8.55 -13.85
CA CYS A 34 -9.95 7.29 -13.67
C CYS A 34 -10.51 6.48 -12.49
N ILE A 35 -10.70 7.13 -11.33
CA ILE A 35 -11.32 6.48 -10.16
C ILE A 35 -12.73 6.00 -10.49
N GLY A 36 -13.55 6.85 -11.11
CA GLY A 36 -14.92 6.52 -11.48
C GLY A 36 -14.99 5.32 -12.42
N MET A 37 -14.11 5.28 -13.44
CA MET A 37 -14.03 4.17 -14.37
C MET A 37 -13.77 2.84 -13.65
N PHE A 38 -12.78 2.77 -12.75
CA PHE A 38 -12.48 1.54 -12.02
C PHE A 38 -13.50 1.20 -10.93
N SER A 39 -14.10 2.22 -10.30
CA SER A 39 -15.13 2.01 -9.27
C SER A 39 -16.41 1.39 -9.83
N LEU A 40 -16.71 1.62 -11.12
CA LEU A 40 -17.88 1.05 -11.79
C LEU A 40 -17.64 -0.38 -12.32
N VAL A 41 -16.39 -0.83 -12.41
CA VAL A 41 -16.05 -2.16 -12.90
C VAL A 41 -16.04 -3.15 -11.73
N GLN A 42 -17.01 -4.07 -11.72
CA GLN A 42 -17.08 -5.13 -10.71
C GLN A 42 -15.80 -5.97 -10.67
N GLY A 43 -15.32 -6.27 -9.46
CA GLY A 43 -14.08 -7.05 -9.24
C GLY A 43 -12.78 -6.28 -9.45
N ARG A 44 -12.83 -4.95 -9.66
CA ARG A 44 -11.65 -4.06 -9.81
C ARG A 44 -11.60 -2.98 -8.73
N ASP A 45 -11.86 -3.36 -7.48
CA ASP A 45 -11.92 -2.49 -6.31
C ASP A 45 -10.59 -2.38 -5.53
N GLN A 46 -9.51 -2.96 -6.05
CA GLN A 46 -8.20 -2.90 -5.42
C GLN A 46 -7.53 -1.52 -5.60
N PRO A 47 -6.82 -0.98 -4.58
CA PRO A 47 -6.17 0.33 -4.65
C PRO A 47 -5.19 0.54 -5.81
N HIS A 48 -4.57 -0.52 -6.32
CA HIS A 48 -3.62 -0.42 -7.43
C HIS A 48 -4.28 -0.11 -8.79
N TYR A 49 -5.60 -0.29 -8.94
CA TYR A 49 -6.29 0.06 -10.19
C TYR A 49 -6.40 1.56 -10.39
N VAL A 50 -6.52 2.32 -9.30
CA VAL A 50 -6.59 3.78 -9.36
C VAL A 50 -5.20 4.43 -9.29
N LEU A 51 -4.11 3.67 -9.46
CA LEU A 51 -2.75 4.19 -9.36
C LEU A 51 -2.48 5.32 -10.37
N ALA A 52 -3.10 5.24 -11.55
CA ALA A 52 -3.00 6.30 -12.57
C ALA A 52 -3.59 7.63 -12.08
N SER A 53 -4.66 7.61 -11.28
CA SER A 53 -5.27 8.84 -10.73
C SER A 53 -4.34 9.62 -9.79
N TYR A 54 -3.36 8.95 -9.18
CA TYR A 54 -2.39 9.60 -8.30
C TYR A 54 -1.54 10.62 -9.07
N TYR A 55 -1.24 10.39 -10.36
CA TYR A 55 -0.53 11.40 -11.15
C TYR A 55 -1.27 12.73 -11.18
N GLY A 56 -2.58 12.71 -11.47
CA GLY A 56 -3.42 13.91 -11.45
C GLY A 56 -3.38 14.62 -10.10
N PHE A 57 -3.51 13.88 -9.00
CA PHE A 57 -3.47 14.45 -7.65
C PHE A 57 -2.10 15.00 -7.25
N GLU A 58 -1.01 14.32 -7.59
CA GLU A 58 0.36 14.75 -7.29
C GLU A 58 0.72 16.04 -8.05
N PHE A 59 0.42 16.10 -9.35
CA PHE A 59 0.65 17.32 -10.12
C PHE A 59 -0.23 18.48 -9.65
N ALA A 60 -1.50 18.22 -9.32
CA ALA A 60 -2.36 19.23 -8.72
C ALA A 60 -1.76 19.71 -7.38
N ALA A 61 -1.27 18.79 -6.53
CA ALA A 61 -0.60 19.13 -5.28
C ALA A 61 0.64 20.01 -5.49
N ALA A 62 1.48 19.69 -6.47
CA ALA A 62 2.67 20.46 -6.81
C ALA A 62 2.32 21.89 -7.25
N ILE A 63 1.28 22.06 -8.07
CA ILE A 63 0.76 23.39 -8.44
C ILE A 63 0.29 24.13 -7.18
N GLY A 64 -0.46 23.47 -6.31
CA GLY A 64 -0.94 24.05 -5.04
C GLY A 64 0.19 24.57 -4.15
N TRP A 65 1.25 23.78 -3.97
CA TRP A 65 2.43 24.20 -3.22
C TRP A 65 3.18 25.37 -3.88
N THR A 66 3.30 25.35 -5.20
CA THR A 66 3.93 26.44 -5.96
C THR A 66 3.18 27.76 -5.76
N LEU A 67 1.85 27.73 -5.84
CA LEU A 67 0.99 28.89 -5.61
C LEU A 67 1.05 29.35 -4.14
N ALA A 68 1.15 28.42 -3.18
CA ALA A 68 1.33 28.76 -1.78
C ALA A 68 2.66 29.48 -1.53
N LEU A 69 3.77 28.98 -2.07
CA LEU A 69 5.07 29.62 -1.95
C LEU A 69 5.09 31.01 -2.60
N ARG A 70 4.44 31.17 -3.76
CA ARG A 70 4.27 32.47 -4.40
C ARG A 70 3.43 33.43 -3.56
N TRP A 71 2.33 32.95 -2.97
CA TRP A 71 1.51 33.77 -2.08
C TRP A 71 2.30 34.22 -0.85
N ILE A 72 3.07 33.33 -0.23
CA ILE A 72 3.94 33.65 0.91
C ILE A 72 4.98 34.70 0.52
N SER A 73 5.66 34.54 -0.61
CA SER A 73 6.69 35.49 -1.05
C SER A 73 6.14 36.88 -1.39
N GLN A 74 4.89 36.96 -1.88
CA GLN A 74 4.22 38.23 -2.13
C GLN A 74 3.71 38.89 -0.84
N SER A 75 3.22 38.07 0.11
CA SER A 75 2.56 38.55 1.32
C SER A 75 3.53 38.95 2.43
N PHE A 76 4.73 38.36 2.49
CA PHE A 76 5.71 38.61 3.54
C PHE A 76 7.04 39.12 3.00
N ALA A 77 7.51 40.27 3.50
CA ALA A 77 8.74 40.91 3.03
C ALA A 77 9.97 40.01 3.19
N TRP A 78 10.08 39.26 4.30
CA TRP A 78 11.20 38.35 4.54
C TRP A 78 11.26 37.20 3.52
N ALA A 79 10.11 36.74 3.02
CA ALA A 79 10.00 35.64 2.07
C ALA A 79 10.34 36.05 0.62
N LYS A 80 10.65 37.33 0.38
CA LYS A 80 11.18 37.81 -0.91
C LYS A 80 12.67 37.53 -1.08
N GLN A 81 13.39 37.27 0.02
CA GLN A 81 14.82 36.99 -0.02
C GLN A 81 15.09 35.60 -0.60
N ILE A 82 16.07 35.48 -1.49
CA ILE A 82 16.39 34.21 -2.17
C ILE A 82 16.69 33.06 -1.20
N TRP A 83 17.39 33.36 -0.10
CA TRP A 83 17.71 32.38 0.94
C TRP A 83 16.47 31.91 1.72
N ALA A 84 15.51 32.81 1.96
CA ALA A 84 14.24 32.45 2.57
C ALA A 84 13.43 31.53 1.64
N GLN A 85 13.42 31.81 0.34
CA GLN A 85 12.75 30.97 -0.65
C GLN A 85 13.40 29.59 -0.76
N ALA A 86 14.74 29.55 -0.83
CA ALA A 86 15.49 28.28 -0.82
C ALA A 86 15.20 27.49 0.45
N GLY A 87 15.19 28.15 1.62
CA GLY A 87 14.84 27.52 2.89
C GLY A 87 13.44 26.93 2.90
N LEU A 88 12.43 27.65 2.39
CA LEU A 88 11.06 27.16 2.27
C LEU A 88 10.95 25.93 1.36
N VAL A 89 11.67 25.93 0.24
CA VAL A 89 11.72 24.76 -0.67
C VAL A 89 12.37 23.57 0.02
N VAL A 90 13.50 23.76 0.70
CA VAL A 90 14.18 22.69 1.44
C VAL A 90 13.29 22.10 2.53
N VAL A 91 12.60 22.95 3.30
CA VAL A 91 11.65 22.51 4.33
C VAL A 91 10.51 21.70 3.71
N LEU A 92 9.94 22.19 2.60
CA LEU A 92 8.88 21.48 1.89
C LEU A 92 9.34 20.10 1.40
N LEU A 93 10.49 20.03 0.72
CA LEU A 93 11.04 18.77 0.23
C LEU A 93 11.35 17.81 1.38
N SER A 94 11.95 18.30 2.46
CA SER A 94 12.25 17.49 3.64
C SER A 94 10.97 16.92 4.28
N ALA A 95 9.92 17.74 4.39
CA ALA A 95 8.63 17.31 4.92
C ALA A 95 7.96 16.24 4.04
N GLN A 96 8.13 16.30 2.71
CA GLN A 96 7.61 15.29 1.78
C GLN A 96 8.46 14.01 1.77
N MET A 97 9.77 14.13 1.96
CA MET A 97 10.69 12.98 1.98
C MET A 97 10.66 12.22 3.31
N PHE A 98 10.36 12.90 4.42
CA PHE A 98 10.38 12.28 5.76
C PHE A 98 9.51 11.00 5.85
N PRO A 99 8.24 10.98 5.40
CA PRO A 99 7.44 9.76 5.40
C PRO A 99 8.03 8.64 4.52
N LEU A 100 8.69 8.98 3.40
CA LEU A 100 9.33 7.98 2.54
C LEU A 100 10.46 7.27 3.29
N PHE A 101 11.32 8.01 4.00
CA PHE A 101 12.38 7.42 4.79
C PHE A 101 11.86 6.63 5.98
N GLN A 102 10.82 7.13 6.65
CA GLN A 102 10.20 6.42 7.77
C GLN A 102 9.62 5.05 7.35
N ASN A 103 9.14 4.95 6.11
CA ASN A 103 8.54 3.72 5.59
C ASN A 103 9.48 2.88 4.71
N ALA A 104 10.74 3.26 4.55
CA ALA A 104 11.68 2.49 3.75
C ALA A 104 11.99 1.14 4.42
N PRO A 105 12.12 0.03 3.66
CA PRO A 105 11.96 -0.09 2.19
C PRO A 105 10.51 -0.39 1.73
N TYR A 106 9.54 -0.42 2.65
CA TYR A 106 8.16 -0.84 2.39
C TYR A 106 7.21 0.36 2.18
N TYR A 107 7.31 1.04 1.04
CA TYR A 107 6.61 2.31 0.82
C TYR A 107 5.07 2.22 0.79
N PHE A 108 4.51 1.04 0.53
CA PHE A 108 3.06 0.81 0.45
C PHE A 108 2.39 0.54 1.81
N THR A 109 3.14 0.68 2.91
CA THR A 109 2.65 0.36 4.26
C THR A 109 2.16 1.58 5.02
N TYR A 110 2.24 2.77 4.41
CA TYR A 110 1.72 3.99 5.00
C TYR A 110 0.21 3.88 5.23
N LEU A 111 -0.21 4.17 6.46
CA LEU A 111 -1.61 4.26 6.82
C LEU A 111 -1.98 5.71 7.06
N ASN A 112 -3.05 6.16 6.42
CA ASN A 112 -3.60 7.47 6.71
C ASN A 112 -4.24 7.47 8.11
N PRO A 113 -3.71 8.23 9.09
CA PRO A 113 -4.18 8.18 10.48
C PRO A 113 -5.64 8.61 10.62
N ILE A 114 -6.12 9.53 9.75
CA ILE A 114 -7.52 9.96 9.75
C ILE A 114 -8.42 8.81 9.29
N MET A 115 -8.04 8.11 8.21
CA MET A 115 -8.81 6.97 7.72
C MET A 115 -8.81 5.82 8.71
N THR A 116 -7.66 5.54 9.35
CA THR A 116 -7.56 4.53 10.41
C THR A 116 -8.42 4.88 11.62
N ALA A 117 -8.42 6.16 12.04
CA ALA A 117 -9.27 6.60 13.15
C ALA A 117 -10.77 6.49 12.83
N ILE A 118 -11.18 6.82 11.59
CA ILE A 118 -12.58 6.68 11.16
C ILE A 118 -13.01 5.22 11.05
N ALA A 119 -12.15 4.35 10.51
CA ALA A 119 -12.45 2.94 10.31
C ALA A 119 -12.29 2.09 11.58
N GLY A 120 -11.66 2.61 12.63
CA GLY A 120 -11.35 1.88 13.87
C GLY A 120 -10.29 0.78 13.73
N ARG A 121 -9.88 0.45 12.50
CA ARG A 121 -8.79 -0.47 12.17
C ARG A 121 -8.09 -0.03 10.89
N PRO A 122 -6.80 -0.35 10.71
CA PRO A 122 -6.14 -0.09 9.45
C PRO A 122 -6.76 -0.93 8.33
N SER A 123 -6.89 -0.35 7.14
CA SER A 123 -7.36 -1.09 5.97
C SER A 123 -6.31 -2.15 5.59
N PRO A 124 -6.69 -3.44 5.42
CA PRO A 124 -5.75 -4.47 4.99
C PRO A 124 -5.35 -4.20 3.53
N PHE A 125 -4.11 -3.77 3.34
CA PHE A 125 -3.48 -3.66 2.03
C PHE A 125 -2.13 -4.35 2.09
N PHE A 126 -1.92 -5.26 1.15
CA PHE A 126 -0.74 -6.12 1.10
C PHE A 126 -0.19 -6.14 -0.32
N TYR A 127 1.12 -5.98 -0.44
CA TYR A 127 1.80 -5.85 -1.73
C TYR A 127 3.21 -6.46 -1.73
N GLY A 128 3.36 -7.62 -1.06
CA GLY A 128 4.58 -8.40 -1.06
C GLY A 128 5.60 -8.00 0.01
N GLU A 129 5.28 -7.03 0.86
CA GLU A 129 6.16 -6.60 1.94
C GLU A 129 6.37 -7.74 2.95
N ARG A 130 7.60 -7.84 3.47
CA ARG A 130 8.06 -8.87 4.42
C ARG A 130 8.11 -10.30 3.87
N MET A 131 7.80 -10.53 2.61
CA MET A 131 7.89 -11.86 2.00
C MET A 131 9.32 -12.38 1.93
N GLU A 132 10.31 -11.49 1.81
CA GLU A 132 11.72 -11.82 1.88
C GLU A 132 12.12 -12.35 3.27
N GLN A 133 11.49 -11.84 4.34
CA GLN A 133 11.74 -12.32 5.71
C GLN A 133 11.06 -13.65 5.97
N ALA A 134 9.84 -13.84 5.45
CA ALA A 134 9.14 -15.12 5.52
C ALA A 134 9.93 -16.22 4.78
N ALA A 135 10.41 -15.91 3.59
CA ALA A 135 11.25 -16.80 2.81
C ALA A 135 12.57 -17.09 3.51
N ALA A 136 13.25 -16.07 4.06
CA ALA A 136 14.50 -16.26 4.78
C ALA A 136 14.33 -17.12 6.05
N TYR A 137 13.20 -17.00 6.74
CA TYR A 137 12.88 -17.85 7.89
C TYR A 137 12.72 -19.32 7.46
N LEU A 138 11.91 -19.59 6.43
CA LEU A 138 11.70 -20.95 5.94
C LEU A 138 12.94 -21.54 5.27
N ALA A 139 13.76 -20.71 4.62
CA ALA A 139 15.02 -21.14 4.00
C ALA A 139 16.07 -21.64 5.02
N GLN A 140 15.93 -21.30 6.30
CA GLN A 140 16.81 -21.78 7.38
C GLN A 140 16.39 -23.15 7.92
N LYS A 141 15.25 -23.69 7.49
CA LYS A 141 14.79 -25.02 7.91
C LYS A 141 15.69 -26.12 7.32
N PRO A 142 15.85 -27.24 8.03
CA PRO A 142 16.39 -28.45 7.43
C PRO A 142 15.56 -28.81 6.19
N ASP A 143 16.23 -29.23 5.12
CA ASP A 143 15.59 -29.69 3.88
C ASP A 143 14.67 -28.66 3.22
N ALA A 144 14.88 -27.35 3.45
CA ALA A 144 14.07 -26.28 2.86
C ALA A 144 13.98 -26.32 1.31
N LYS A 145 14.91 -27.00 0.64
CA LYS A 145 14.89 -27.23 -0.82
C LYS A 145 13.85 -28.25 -1.25
N ASP A 146 13.49 -29.17 -0.37
CA ASP A 146 12.56 -30.27 -0.62
C ASP A 146 11.17 -29.97 -0.02
N GLN A 147 10.97 -28.76 0.49
CA GLN A 147 9.73 -28.29 1.11
C GLN A 147 8.93 -27.39 0.17
N THR A 148 7.60 -27.48 0.29
CA THR A 148 6.65 -26.68 -0.49
C THR A 148 5.92 -25.68 0.41
N ALA A 149 5.91 -24.41 0.01
CA ALA A 149 5.19 -23.35 0.71
C ALA A 149 4.04 -22.80 -0.15
N LEU A 150 2.82 -22.82 0.39
CA LEU A 150 1.67 -22.12 -0.17
C LEU A 150 1.63 -20.68 0.34
N VAL A 151 1.79 -19.70 -0.56
CA VAL A 151 2.05 -18.31 -0.16
C VAL A 151 1.07 -17.33 -0.81
N TYR A 152 0.48 -16.43 -0.01
CA TYR A 152 -0.42 -15.37 -0.48
C TYR A 152 0.18 -14.51 -1.60
N PHE A 153 1.44 -14.11 -1.43
CA PHE A 153 2.19 -13.31 -2.41
C PHE A 153 3.43 -14.06 -2.91
N GLY A 154 3.22 -15.29 -3.38
CA GLY A 154 4.31 -16.23 -3.67
C GLY A 154 5.34 -15.73 -4.70
N ARG A 155 4.98 -14.82 -5.62
CA ARG A 155 5.95 -14.29 -6.60
C ARG A 155 7.08 -13.49 -5.95
N SER A 156 6.81 -12.74 -4.88
CA SER A 156 7.85 -11.98 -4.18
C SER A 156 8.65 -12.89 -3.25
N PHE A 157 8.00 -13.90 -2.69
CA PHE A 157 8.58 -14.87 -1.78
C PHE A 157 9.55 -15.84 -2.49
N SER A 158 9.16 -16.36 -3.66
CA SER A 158 9.89 -17.43 -4.38
C SER A 158 11.30 -17.03 -4.82
N TYR A 159 11.62 -15.74 -4.91
CA TYR A 159 12.98 -15.29 -5.21
C TYR A 159 13.99 -15.57 -4.08
N TYR A 160 13.50 -15.69 -2.85
CA TYR A 160 14.33 -15.81 -1.65
C TYR A 160 14.23 -17.19 -1.00
N TYR A 161 13.22 -17.99 -1.38
CA TYR A 161 12.99 -19.31 -0.82
C TYR A 161 13.56 -20.40 -1.74
N PRO A 162 14.36 -21.34 -1.21
CA PRO A 162 15.04 -22.36 -2.04
C PRO A 162 14.15 -23.55 -2.43
N GLY A 163 13.00 -23.73 -1.79
CA GLY A 163 12.04 -24.80 -2.08
C GLY A 163 10.95 -24.40 -3.07
N GLU A 164 9.93 -25.24 -3.20
CA GLU A 164 8.81 -24.98 -4.11
C GLU A 164 7.85 -23.95 -3.50
N THR A 165 7.37 -23.01 -4.33
CA THR A 165 6.39 -22.00 -3.92
C THR A 165 5.12 -22.16 -4.73
N LEU A 166 4.04 -22.57 -4.07
CA LEU A 166 2.70 -22.56 -4.63
C LEU A 166 2.04 -21.19 -4.39
N LEU A 167 1.41 -20.65 -5.43
CA LEU A 167 0.70 -19.38 -5.34
C LEU A 167 -0.70 -19.61 -4.76
N PHE A 168 -0.98 -19.01 -3.61
CA PHE A 168 -2.34 -18.92 -3.10
C PHE A 168 -3.12 -17.93 -3.98
N LYS A 169 -4.22 -18.37 -4.60
CA LYS A 169 -5.07 -17.53 -5.45
C LYS A 169 -6.33 -17.13 -4.68
N PRO A 170 -6.50 -15.86 -4.29
CA PRO A 170 -7.64 -15.41 -3.49
C PRO A 170 -9.01 -15.51 -4.19
N ILE A 171 -9.06 -15.75 -5.50
CA ILE A 171 -10.31 -15.93 -6.25
C ILE A 171 -10.92 -17.33 -5.98
N LEU A 172 -10.18 -18.25 -5.36
CA LEU A 172 -10.60 -19.63 -5.12
C LEU A 172 -11.42 -19.82 -3.82
N PHE A 173 -12.01 -18.77 -3.25
CA PHE A 173 -12.88 -18.96 -2.07
C PHE A 173 -14.23 -19.60 -2.41
N ASP A 174 -14.67 -19.52 -3.67
CA ASP A 174 -15.92 -20.14 -4.13
C ASP A 174 -15.77 -21.65 -4.37
N ASP A 175 -14.56 -22.11 -4.72
CA ASP A 175 -14.22 -23.54 -4.87
C ASP A 175 -12.99 -23.90 -4.04
N LYS A 176 -13.25 -24.52 -2.89
CA LYS A 176 -12.22 -24.95 -1.93
C LYS A 176 -11.36 -26.10 -2.44
N THR A 177 -11.73 -26.78 -3.52
CA THR A 177 -11.04 -27.99 -4.01
C THR A 177 -9.56 -27.71 -4.28
N GLN A 178 -9.27 -26.66 -5.04
CA GLN A 178 -7.89 -26.28 -5.35
C GLN A 178 -7.11 -25.82 -4.12
N LEU A 179 -7.76 -25.15 -3.16
CA LEU A 179 -7.12 -24.77 -1.90
C LEU A 179 -6.73 -26.02 -1.08
N ILE A 180 -7.63 -26.99 -0.99
CA ILE A 180 -7.42 -28.25 -0.29
C ILE A 180 -6.29 -29.04 -0.96
N GLU A 181 -6.26 -29.13 -2.29
CA GLU A 181 -5.19 -29.77 -3.06
C GLU A 181 -3.84 -29.10 -2.80
N ASN A 182 -3.76 -27.77 -2.96
CA ASN A 182 -2.52 -27.04 -2.71
C ASN A 182 -2.03 -27.19 -1.26
N LEU A 183 -2.95 -27.20 -0.29
CA LEU A 183 -2.60 -27.44 1.11
C LEU A 183 -2.08 -28.85 1.31
N ARG A 184 -2.64 -29.89 0.66
CA ARG A 184 -2.12 -31.27 0.75
C ARG A 184 -0.72 -31.41 0.17
N GLU A 185 -0.37 -30.56 -0.80
CA GLU A 185 0.95 -30.54 -1.45
C GLU A 185 1.96 -29.62 -0.74
N SER A 186 1.56 -28.91 0.31
CA SER A 186 2.39 -27.92 1.00
C SER A 186 2.74 -28.34 2.42
N ASP A 187 3.94 -28.00 2.85
CA ASP A 187 4.40 -28.13 4.24
C ASP A 187 4.03 -26.88 5.05
N TYR A 188 4.06 -25.72 4.40
CA TYR A 188 3.86 -24.41 5.01
C TYR A 188 2.79 -23.58 4.30
N LEU A 189 2.05 -22.80 5.10
CA LEU A 189 1.11 -21.78 4.64
C LEU A 189 1.59 -20.41 5.13
N VAL A 190 1.83 -19.48 4.20
CA VAL A 190 2.31 -18.12 4.50
C VAL A 190 1.26 -17.09 4.10
N MET A 191 0.72 -16.38 5.09
CA MET A 191 -0.42 -15.48 4.94
C MET A 191 -0.13 -14.11 5.54
N TYR A 192 -0.81 -13.09 5.03
CA TYR A 192 -0.88 -11.81 5.72
C TYR A 192 -1.89 -11.88 6.87
N SER A 193 -1.56 -11.24 7.98
CA SER A 193 -2.47 -11.08 9.12
C SER A 193 -3.68 -10.22 8.73
N GLY A 194 -4.87 -10.53 9.24
CA GLY A 194 -6.12 -9.87 8.86
C GLY A 194 -6.87 -10.51 7.70
N LEU A 195 -6.41 -11.68 7.21
CA LEU A 195 -7.08 -12.46 6.17
C LEU A 195 -8.05 -13.52 6.74
N GLU A 196 -8.30 -13.54 8.04
CA GLU A 196 -9.11 -14.55 8.72
C GLU A 196 -10.61 -14.41 8.40
N GLU A 197 -11.07 -13.23 7.97
CA GLU A 197 -12.41 -13.06 7.42
C GLU A 197 -12.57 -13.80 6.08
N ARG A 198 -11.49 -13.92 5.30
CA ARG A 198 -11.48 -14.61 4.01
C ARG A 198 -11.16 -16.10 4.16
N LEU A 199 -10.26 -16.44 5.07
CA LEU A 199 -9.91 -17.83 5.40
C LEU A 199 -10.12 -18.08 6.90
N PRO A 200 -11.36 -18.43 7.33
CA PRO A 200 -11.70 -18.61 8.76
C PRO A 200 -10.86 -19.63 9.51
N LEU A 201 -10.28 -20.62 8.80
CA LEU A 201 -9.37 -21.60 9.37
C LEU A 201 -8.21 -20.95 10.15
N LEU A 202 -7.72 -19.80 9.70
CA LEU A 202 -6.60 -19.11 10.36
C LEU A 202 -6.90 -18.75 11.82
N LYS A 203 -8.18 -18.60 12.21
CA LYS A 203 -8.58 -18.32 13.60
C LYS A 203 -8.37 -19.51 14.55
N GLU A 204 -8.29 -20.71 14.00
CA GLU A 204 -8.14 -21.97 14.75
C GLU A 204 -6.68 -22.41 14.83
N LEU A 205 -5.80 -21.83 14.00
CA LEU A 205 -4.39 -22.17 13.94
C LEU A 205 -3.56 -21.22 14.80
N THR A 206 -2.50 -21.75 15.39
CA THR A 206 -1.44 -20.93 15.99
C THR A 206 -0.31 -20.80 14.97
N PRO A 207 0.11 -19.59 14.58
CA PRO A 207 1.27 -19.42 13.70
C PRO A 207 2.52 -20.06 14.32
N GLU A 208 3.30 -20.76 13.52
CA GLU A 208 4.65 -21.21 13.89
C GLU A 208 5.59 -20.00 14.03
N HIS A 209 5.44 -19.02 13.15
CA HIS A 209 6.24 -17.80 13.16
C HIS A 209 5.41 -16.58 12.74
N VAL A 210 5.71 -15.45 13.37
CA VAL A 210 5.06 -14.17 13.10
C VAL A 210 6.15 -13.15 12.77
N ILE A 211 5.92 -12.42 11.67
CA ILE A 211 6.78 -11.32 11.25
C ILE A 211 6.00 -10.03 11.43
N GLU A 212 6.60 -9.14 12.21
CA GLU A 212 6.03 -7.84 12.50
C GLU A 212 6.48 -6.75 11.52
N LEU A 213 5.63 -5.75 11.36
CA LEU A 213 5.94 -4.53 10.63
C LEU A 213 5.34 -3.34 11.39
N TYR A 214 6.20 -2.46 11.91
CA TYR A 214 5.84 -1.33 12.78
C TYR A 214 5.06 -1.74 14.04
N GLY A 215 5.50 -2.81 14.71
CA GLY A 215 4.93 -3.27 15.98
C GLY A 215 3.54 -3.91 15.87
N ARG A 216 3.16 -4.34 14.67
CA ARG A 216 1.97 -5.17 14.43
C ARG A 216 2.35 -6.44 13.69
N THR A 217 1.65 -7.53 13.99
CA THR A 217 1.62 -8.74 13.18
C THR A 217 1.31 -8.39 11.73
N TYR A 218 2.13 -8.87 10.81
CA TYR A 218 1.98 -8.56 9.40
C TYR A 218 1.98 -9.80 8.51
N VAL A 219 2.96 -10.69 8.68
CA VAL A 219 2.98 -11.99 8.01
C VAL A 219 2.99 -13.09 9.06
N GLU A 220 2.21 -14.14 8.81
CA GLU A 220 2.05 -15.31 9.67
C GLU A 220 2.41 -16.55 8.86
N ILE A 221 3.19 -17.44 9.47
CA ILE A 221 3.64 -18.68 8.88
C ILE A 221 3.06 -19.81 9.71
N TYR A 222 2.31 -20.69 9.06
CA TYR A 222 1.64 -21.83 9.66
C TYR A 222 2.22 -23.12 9.11
N ARG A 223 2.33 -24.15 9.95
CA ARG A 223 2.56 -25.52 9.46
C ARG A 223 1.25 -26.09 8.97
N VAL A 224 1.25 -26.64 7.77
CA VAL A 224 0.06 -27.30 7.23
C VAL A 224 -0.30 -28.53 8.06
N ALA A 225 0.69 -29.21 8.64
CA ALA A 225 0.47 -30.35 9.54
C ALA A 225 -0.38 -30.02 10.78
N ASP A 226 -0.46 -28.73 11.17
CA ASP A 226 -1.28 -28.29 12.31
C ASP A 226 -2.75 -28.03 11.89
N ILE A 227 -3.09 -28.12 10.59
CA ILE A 227 -4.45 -27.93 10.09
C ILE A 227 -5.33 -29.13 10.50
N PRO A 228 -6.48 -28.90 11.16
CA PRO A 228 -7.39 -29.97 11.54
C PRO A 228 -7.85 -30.80 10.34
N ALA A 229 -7.85 -32.13 10.49
CA ALA A 229 -8.32 -33.05 9.46
C ALA A 229 -9.77 -32.80 9.02
N SER A 230 -10.58 -32.15 9.86
CA SER A 230 -11.95 -31.72 9.53
C SER A 230 -12.00 -30.67 8.41
N PHE A 231 -10.94 -29.90 8.19
CA PHE A 231 -10.87 -28.92 7.11
C PHE A 231 -10.76 -29.55 5.71
N TYR A 232 -10.25 -30.78 5.64
CA TYR A 232 -10.01 -31.52 4.39
C TYR A 232 -11.19 -32.41 3.96
N LYS A 233 -12.30 -32.39 4.70
CA LYS A 233 -13.53 -33.14 4.45
C LYS A 233 -14.62 -32.23 3.89
#